data_AF-A0A7V9K3W5-F1
#
_entry.id   AF-A0A7V9K3W5-F1
#
_cell.length_a   1.000
_cell.length_b   1.000
_cell.length_c   1.000
_cell.angle_alpha   90.00
_cell.angle_beta   90.00
_cell.angle_gamma   90.00
#
_symmetry.space_group_name_H-M   'P 1'
#
loop_
_entity.id
_entity.type
_entity.pdbx_description
1 polymer ?
#
loop_
_entity_poly.entity_id
_entity_poly.type
_entity_poly.pdbx_seq_one_letter_code
_entity_poly.pdbx_strand_id
1 'polypeptide(L)'
;MTRLLTALAAACALAAPAAAQAQPAPAHPFDGTGMWIHELGKSAKGDAVAIGAQARAAGIKTVTMKAAHGDKRFGSQFSPANVAALKAQGLRVCAYQRLQGTNPNGQAQRALEAIRAGADCFVIDAESELEGKYRVSQTYMRALRAGAGNDYPIGFTGFPYVQFHPRFPYSVFLGSGGATFNAPQVYWKAIGTSPE
;
A
#
# COMPACT_ATOMS: atom_id res chain seq x y z
N MET A 1 -22.28 82.76 18.72
CA MET A 1 -22.04 81.62 19.62
C MET A 1 -22.54 80.36 18.93
N THR A 2 -21.67 79.60 18.26
CA THR A 2 -22.03 78.27 17.76
C THR A 2 -20.77 77.41 17.75
N ARG A 3 -20.63 76.52 18.74
CA ARG A 3 -19.55 75.53 18.82
C ARG A 3 -19.96 74.32 17.98
N LEU A 4 -19.19 73.97 16.95
CA LEU A 4 -19.31 72.66 16.31
C LEU A 4 -18.48 71.64 17.11
N LEU A 5 -19.14 70.59 17.58
CA LEU A 5 -18.53 69.40 18.15
C LEU A 5 -18.17 68.43 17.02
N THR A 6 -16.88 68.17 16.83
CA THR A 6 -16.38 67.13 15.92
C THR A 6 -16.40 65.79 16.66
N ALA A 7 -17.28 64.87 16.27
CA ALA A 7 -17.30 63.51 16.78
C ALA A 7 -16.21 62.68 16.09
N LEU A 8 -15.27 62.12 16.87
CA LEU A 8 -14.29 61.15 16.39
C LEU A 8 -14.95 59.77 16.31
N ALA A 9 -15.16 59.23 15.11
CA ALA A 9 -15.56 57.84 14.92
C ALA A 9 -14.30 56.95 14.92
N ALA A 10 -14.13 56.12 15.95
CA ALA A 10 -13.10 55.10 15.99
C ALA A 10 -13.50 53.92 15.08
N ALA A 11 -12.80 53.76 13.96
CA ALA A 11 -12.97 52.60 13.09
C ALA A 11 -12.23 51.41 13.70
N CYS A 12 -12.98 50.47 14.28
CA CYS A 12 -12.46 49.18 14.73
C CYS A 12 -12.34 48.26 13.50
N ALA A 13 -11.15 48.14 12.93
CA ALA A 13 -10.89 47.19 11.85
C ALA A 13 -10.81 45.76 12.43
N LEU A 14 -11.87 44.97 12.24
CA LEU A 14 -11.85 43.54 12.52
C LEU A 14 -10.95 42.84 11.48
N ALA A 15 -9.76 42.41 11.91
CA ALA A 15 -8.92 41.54 11.10
C ALA A 15 -9.60 40.17 10.94
N ALA A 16 -9.92 39.80 9.70
CA ALA A 16 -10.40 38.46 9.39
C ALA A 16 -9.30 37.43 9.74
N PRO A 17 -9.63 36.29 10.37
CA PRO A 17 -8.64 35.26 10.64
C PRO A 17 -8.10 34.73 9.31
N ALA A 18 -6.78 34.71 9.17
CA ALA A 18 -6.13 34.09 8.03
C ALA A 18 -6.61 32.63 7.92
N ALA A 19 -7.20 32.26 6.79
CA ALA A 19 -7.61 30.89 6.53
C ALA A 19 -6.37 30.00 6.66
N ALA A 20 -6.34 29.14 7.67
CA ALA A 20 -5.31 28.13 7.81
C ALA A 20 -5.30 27.30 6.53
N GLN A 21 -4.19 27.35 5.79
CA GLN A 21 -4.00 26.49 4.63
C GLN A 21 -4.06 25.04 5.13
N ALA A 22 -5.10 24.31 4.71
CA ALA A 22 -5.22 22.90 5.04
C ALA A 22 -3.96 22.18 4.56
N GLN A 23 -3.25 21.52 5.48
CA GLN A 23 -2.13 20.67 5.08
C GLN A 23 -2.66 19.61 4.10
N PRO A 24 -1.98 19.39 2.97
CA PRO A 24 -2.41 18.36 2.03
C PRO A 24 -2.49 17.02 2.78
N ALA A 25 -3.56 16.26 2.51
CA ALA A 25 -3.73 14.94 3.09
C ALA A 25 -2.47 14.10 2.85
N PRO A 26 -2.05 13.25 3.82
CA PRO A 26 -0.90 12.39 3.62
C PRO A 26 -1.14 11.50 2.38
N ALA A 27 -0.24 11.55 1.40
CA ALA A 27 -0.44 10.81 0.16
C ALA A 27 -0.56 9.30 0.41
N HIS A 28 -1.42 8.63 -0.34
CA HIS A 28 -1.75 7.23 -0.19
C HIS A 28 -0.54 6.35 -0.58
N PRO A 29 -0.33 5.17 0.05
CA PRO A 29 0.79 4.28 -0.30
C PRO A 29 0.81 3.76 -1.73
N PHE A 30 -0.30 3.85 -2.46
CA PHE A 30 -0.36 3.51 -3.88
C PHE A 30 -0.28 4.71 -4.82
N ASP A 31 -0.03 5.92 -4.30
CA ASP A 31 0.13 7.10 -5.14
C ASP A 31 1.54 7.19 -5.72
N GLY A 32 1.63 7.42 -7.02
CA GLY A 32 2.88 7.60 -7.75
C GLY A 32 3.61 6.30 -8.08
N THR A 33 4.87 6.40 -8.49
CA THR A 33 5.65 5.25 -8.95
C THR A 33 6.12 4.39 -7.78
N GLY A 34 5.80 3.10 -7.83
CA GLY A 34 6.26 2.08 -6.88
C GLY A 34 7.33 1.16 -7.45
N MET A 35 8.11 0.54 -6.57
CA MET A 35 9.11 -0.49 -6.88
C MET A 35 8.86 -1.75 -6.06
N TRP A 36 9.06 -2.92 -6.66
CA TRP A 36 8.89 -4.22 -5.99
C TRP A 36 10.24 -4.85 -5.64
N ILE A 37 10.33 -5.47 -4.47
CA ILE A 37 11.51 -6.23 -4.03
C ILE A 37 11.10 -7.65 -3.70
N HIS A 38 11.47 -8.59 -4.56
CA HIS A 38 11.31 -10.01 -4.28
C HIS A 38 12.34 -10.46 -3.23
N GLU A 39 13.64 -10.25 -3.51
CA GLU A 39 14.74 -10.67 -2.65
C GLU A 39 15.62 -9.48 -2.27
N LEU A 40 15.52 -9.03 -1.02
CA LEU A 40 16.29 -7.89 -0.52
C LEU A 40 17.79 -8.17 -0.60
N GLY A 41 18.24 -9.38 -0.22
CA GLY A 41 19.65 -9.76 -0.25
C GLY A 41 20.29 -9.72 -1.64
N LYS A 42 19.49 -9.82 -2.71
CA LYS A 42 19.96 -9.68 -4.11
C LYS A 42 19.89 -8.23 -4.62
N SER A 43 19.34 -7.32 -3.83
CA SER A 43 19.18 -5.90 -4.14
C SER A 43 20.17 -5.11 -3.28
N ALA A 44 21.22 -4.53 -3.87
CA ALA A 44 22.28 -3.85 -3.11
C ALA A 44 22.79 -4.64 -1.88
N LYS A 45 22.91 -5.96 -2.00
CA LYS A 45 23.36 -6.89 -0.93
C LYS A 45 22.51 -6.87 0.34
N GLY A 46 21.26 -6.41 0.28
CA GLY A 46 20.37 -6.33 1.44
C GLY A 46 20.41 -5.01 2.20
N ASP A 47 21.20 -4.03 1.74
CA ASP A 47 21.30 -2.72 2.39
C ASP A 47 20.05 -1.87 2.10
N ALA A 48 19.13 -1.82 3.05
CA ALA A 48 17.89 -1.07 2.97
C ALA A 48 18.12 0.45 2.78
N VAL A 49 19.22 1.00 3.31
CA VAL A 49 19.56 2.43 3.15
C VAL A 49 20.00 2.68 1.71
N ALA A 50 20.92 1.86 1.18
CA ALA A 50 21.39 1.99 -0.20
C ALA A 50 20.25 1.81 -1.22
N ILE A 51 19.39 0.81 -1.01
CA ILE A 51 18.19 0.58 -1.83
C ILE A 51 17.28 1.81 -1.78
N GLY A 52 17.00 2.33 -0.58
CA GLY A 52 16.11 3.46 -0.42
C GLY A 52 16.65 4.75 -1.05
N ALA A 53 17.96 4.99 -0.96
CA ALA A 53 18.62 6.11 -1.61
C ALA A 53 18.52 6.02 -3.15
N GLN A 54 18.75 4.83 -3.72
CA GLN A 54 18.60 4.59 -5.15
C GLN A 54 17.15 4.78 -5.62
N ALA A 55 16.19 4.23 -4.86
CA ALA A 55 14.76 4.38 -5.15
C ALA A 55 14.34 5.86 -5.15
N ARG A 56 14.75 6.62 -4.12
CA ARG A 56 14.49 8.06 -4.04
C ARG A 56 15.10 8.83 -5.21
N ALA A 57 16.35 8.53 -5.60
CA ALA A 57 17.01 9.16 -6.73
C ALA A 57 16.29 8.88 -8.06
N ALA A 58 15.63 7.73 -8.18
CA ALA A 58 14.78 7.36 -9.32
C ALA A 58 13.34 7.90 -9.23
N GLY A 59 13.01 8.72 -8.23
CA GLY A 59 11.67 9.30 -8.06
C GLY A 59 10.61 8.33 -7.52
N ILE A 60 11.01 7.13 -7.07
CA ILE A 60 10.12 6.13 -6.46
C ILE A 60 9.56 6.67 -5.14
N LYS A 61 8.27 6.43 -4.91
CA LYS A 61 7.54 6.85 -3.70
C LYS A 61 7.25 5.70 -2.75
N THR A 62 7.09 4.50 -3.29
CA THR A 62 6.71 3.31 -2.53
C THR A 62 7.60 2.12 -2.87
N VAL A 63 8.05 1.39 -1.86
CA VAL A 63 8.70 0.09 -2.00
C VAL A 63 7.77 -1.00 -1.47
N THR A 64 7.45 -1.98 -2.32
CA THR A 64 6.64 -3.15 -1.99
C THR A 64 7.54 -4.37 -1.86
N MET A 65 7.81 -4.82 -0.63
CA MET A 65 8.78 -5.86 -0.32
C MET A 65 8.11 -7.17 0.10
N LYS A 66 8.62 -8.31 -0.38
CA LYS A 66 8.05 -9.62 -0.05
C LYS A 66 8.21 -9.90 1.44
N ALA A 67 7.09 -10.16 2.12
CA ALA A 67 7.05 -10.50 3.53
C ALA A 67 6.77 -11.98 3.77
N ALA A 68 6.01 -12.62 2.88
CA ALA A 68 5.59 -14.01 3.05
C ALA A 68 5.32 -14.73 1.72
N HIS A 69 5.30 -16.05 1.79
CA HIS A 69 4.81 -16.94 0.74
C HIS A 69 3.98 -18.03 1.42
N GLY A 70 2.70 -18.12 1.07
CA GLY A 70 1.75 -18.92 1.84
C GLY A 70 1.78 -18.54 3.31
N ASP A 71 1.72 -19.53 4.20
CA ASP A 71 1.72 -19.35 5.65
C ASP A 71 3.13 -19.19 6.25
N LYS A 72 4.16 -18.98 5.42
CA LYS A 72 5.57 -18.85 5.84
C LYS A 72 6.10 -17.45 5.58
N ARG A 73 6.93 -16.95 6.51
CA ARG A 73 7.70 -15.71 6.30
C ARG A 73 8.69 -15.92 5.15
N PHE A 74 8.91 -14.88 4.37
CA PHE A 74 9.94 -14.88 3.32
C PHE A 74 11.28 -14.45 3.93
N GLY A 75 11.93 -15.41 4.59
CA GLY A 75 13.13 -15.14 5.39
C GLY A 75 12.87 -14.08 6.47
N SER A 76 13.87 -13.24 6.73
CA SER A 76 13.83 -12.13 7.69
C SER A 76 13.85 -10.75 7.04
N GLN A 77 13.71 -10.65 5.70
CA GLN A 77 13.92 -9.40 4.99
C GLN A 77 12.87 -8.33 5.33
N PHE A 78 11.62 -8.73 5.56
CA PHE A 78 10.58 -7.83 6.03
C PHE A 78 10.63 -7.76 7.56
N SER A 79 11.41 -6.80 8.06
CA SER A 79 11.62 -6.56 9.50
C SER A 79 11.40 -5.09 9.84
N PRO A 80 11.06 -4.76 11.11
CA PRO A 80 10.93 -3.37 11.54
C PRO A 80 12.16 -2.50 11.23
N ALA A 81 13.36 -3.07 11.33
CA ALA A 81 14.61 -2.37 11.03
C ALA A 81 14.72 -1.97 9.55
N ASN A 82 14.47 -2.90 8.63
CA ASN A 82 14.51 -2.61 7.20
C ASN A 82 13.38 -1.66 6.77
N VAL A 83 12.19 -1.84 7.35
CA VAL A 83 11.06 -0.94 7.13
C VAL A 83 11.41 0.49 7.58
N ALA A 84 11.95 0.65 8.79
CA ALA A 84 12.37 1.96 9.30
C ALA A 84 13.48 2.60 8.44
N ALA A 85 14.47 1.80 8.00
CA ALA A 85 15.55 2.29 7.15
C ALA A 85 15.04 2.81 5.79
N LEU A 86 14.12 2.09 5.15
CA LEU A 86 13.48 2.54 3.90
C LEU A 86 12.63 3.80 4.11
N LYS A 87 11.84 3.84 5.20
CA LYS A 87 11.03 5.02 5.54
C LYS A 87 11.88 6.25 5.83
N ALA A 88 13.05 6.09 6.45
CA ALA A 88 14.00 7.17 6.67
C ALA A 88 14.54 7.78 5.35
N GLN A 89 14.42 7.06 4.23
CA GLN A 89 14.72 7.59 2.89
C GLN A 89 13.52 8.33 2.26
N GLY A 90 12.43 8.56 3.01
CA GLY A 90 11.22 9.24 2.54
C GLY A 90 10.29 8.36 1.72
N LEU A 91 10.45 7.04 1.78
CA LEU A 91 9.63 6.06 1.06
C LEU A 91 8.48 5.58 1.92
N ARG A 92 7.35 5.25 1.28
CA ARG A 92 6.33 4.38 1.87
C ARG A 92 6.74 2.93 1.67
N VAL A 93 6.44 2.09 2.64
CA VAL A 93 6.87 0.68 2.62
C VAL A 93 5.66 -0.23 2.73
N CYS A 94 5.41 -0.99 1.69
CA CYS A 94 4.35 -1.98 1.67
C CYS A 94 4.93 -3.39 1.76
N ALA A 95 4.19 -4.28 2.41
CA ALA A 95 4.46 -5.70 2.39
C ALA A 95 3.69 -6.35 1.23
N TYR A 96 4.21 -7.43 0.66
CA TYR A 96 3.39 -8.33 -0.15
C TYR A 96 3.58 -9.80 0.22
N GLN A 97 2.55 -10.59 -0.07
CA GLN A 97 2.51 -12.02 0.17
C GLN A 97 1.90 -12.73 -1.03
N ARG A 98 2.63 -13.72 -1.56
CA ARG A 98 2.04 -14.66 -2.51
C ARG A 98 1.19 -15.68 -1.76
N LEU A 99 -0.09 -15.80 -2.14
CA LEU A 99 -1.02 -16.73 -1.52
C LEU A 99 -0.90 -18.14 -2.08
N GLN A 100 -1.39 -19.10 -1.29
CA GLN A 100 -1.58 -20.50 -1.66
C GLN A 100 -3.05 -20.90 -1.45
N GLY A 101 -3.48 -21.97 -2.12
CA GLY A 101 -4.84 -22.51 -2.02
C GLY A 101 -5.21 -23.21 -0.70
N THR A 102 -4.38 -23.11 0.35
CA THR A 102 -4.49 -23.83 1.63
C THR A 102 -4.18 -22.93 2.82
N ASN A 103 -4.56 -23.34 4.04
CA ASN A 103 -4.31 -22.61 5.29
C ASN A 103 -4.61 -21.09 5.28
N PRO A 104 -5.84 -20.66 4.95
CA PRO A 104 -6.16 -19.23 4.83
C PRO A 104 -5.92 -18.44 6.12
N ASN A 105 -6.13 -19.04 7.30
CA ASN A 105 -5.92 -18.37 8.58
C ASN A 105 -4.42 -18.17 8.88
N GLY A 106 -3.57 -19.17 8.64
CA GLY A 106 -2.12 -19.03 8.80
C GLY A 106 -1.54 -17.98 7.84
N GLN A 107 -2.04 -17.95 6.61
CA GLN A 107 -1.67 -16.92 5.63
C GLN A 107 -2.07 -15.51 6.10
N ALA A 108 -3.30 -15.32 6.59
CA ALA A 108 -3.74 -14.03 7.14
C ALA A 108 -2.91 -13.62 8.35
N GLN A 109 -2.52 -14.56 9.22
CA GLN A 109 -1.60 -14.27 10.33
C GLN A 109 -0.26 -13.73 9.85
N ARG A 110 0.34 -14.29 8.78
CA ARG A 110 1.60 -13.75 8.20
C ARG A 110 1.43 -12.33 7.65
N ALA A 111 0.31 -12.06 6.97
CA ALA A 111 0.00 -10.72 6.49
C ALA A 111 -0.06 -9.71 7.65
N LEU A 112 -0.77 -10.05 8.72
CA LEU A 112 -0.92 -9.22 9.90
C LEU A 112 0.39 -9.03 10.67
N GLU A 113 1.31 -10.00 10.64
CA GLU A 113 2.66 -9.83 11.17
C GLU A 113 3.46 -8.77 10.39
N ALA A 114 3.37 -8.76 9.06
CA ALA A 114 4.03 -7.75 8.24
C ALA A 114 3.43 -6.35 8.49
N ILE A 115 2.11 -6.25 8.65
CA ILE A 115 1.43 -5.01 9.03
C ILE A 115 1.95 -4.51 10.38
N ARG A 116 1.99 -5.37 11.41
CA ARG A 116 2.55 -5.02 12.73
C ARG A 116 4.05 -4.70 12.72
N ALA A 117 4.80 -5.22 11.75
CA ALA A 117 6.20 -4.87 11.54
C ALA A 117 6.40 -3.47 10.93
N GLY A 118 5.31 -2.74 10.65
CA GLY A 118 5.33 -1.34 10.25
C GLY A 118 5.02 -1.08 8.78
N ALA A 119 4.43 -2.03 8.05
CA ALA A 119 4.01 -1.79 6.68
C ALA A 119 2.95 -0.66 6.61
N ASP A 120 3.10 0.27 5.68
CA ASP A 120 2.10 1.32 5.38
C ASP A 120 0.93 0.76 4.56
N CYS A 121 1.17 -0.30 3.80
CA CYS A 121 0.14 -1.04 3.10
C CYS A 121 0.50 -2.52 2.93
N PHE A 122 -0.49 -3.33 2.59
CA PHE A 122 -0.31 -4.75 2.31
C PHE A 122 -0.84 -5.11 0.93
N VAL A 123 -0.06 -5.83 0.13
CA VAL A 123 -0.46 -6.27 -1.21
C VAL A 123 -0.61 -7.78 -1.25
N ILE A 124 -1.79 -8.23 -1.64
CA ILE A 124 -2.12 -9.63 -1.84
C ILE A 124 -1.67 -10.01 -3.25
N ASP A 125 -0.70 -10.91 -3.35
CA ASP A 125 -0.29 -11.53 -4.60
C ASP A 125 -1.01 -12.87 -4.73
N ALA A 126 -1.97 -12.95 -5.64
CA ALA A 126 -2.80 -14.13 -5.82
C ALA A 126 -2.80 -14.58 -7.28
N GLU A 127 -2.41 -15.83 -7.46
CA GLU A 127 -2.16 -16.46 -8.76
C GLU A 127 -2.99 -17.74 -8.93
N SER A 128 -2.65 -18.56 -9.92
CA SER A 128 -3.47 -19.68 -10.42
C SER A 128 -3.85 -20.72 -9.36
N GLU A 129 -3.07 -20.81 -8.28
CA GLU A 129 -3.30 -21.68 -7.14
C GLU A 129 -4.64 -21.40 -6.43
N LEU A 130 -5.22 -20.22 -6.65
CA LEU A 130 -6.48 -19.77 -6.07
C LEU A 130 -7.68 -19.97 -7.01
N GLU A 131 -7.48 -20.46 -8.23
CA GLU A 131 -8.59 -20.72 -9.14
C GLU A 131 -9.61 -21.70 -8.56
N GLY A 132 -10.88 -21.28 -8.56
CA GLY A 132 -11.99 -22.01 -7.96
C GLY A 132 -11.99 -22.05 -6.44
N LYS A 133 -11.05 -21.39 -5.74
CA LYS A 133 -10.88 -21.47 -4.28
C LYS A 133 -11.61 -20.37 -3.50
N TYR A 134 -12.85 -20.06 -3.87
CA TYR A 134 -13.67 -19.00 -3.24
C TYR A 134 -13.72 -19.08 -1.71
N ARG A 135 -13.98 -20.27 -1.14
CA ARG A 135 -14.07 -20.44 0.33
C ARG A 135 -12.75 -20.14 1.05
N VAL A 136 -11.62 -20.49 0.43
CA VAL A 136 -10.29 -20.24 0.98
C VAL A 136 -10.02 -18.75 0.95
N SER A 137 -10.20 -18.10 -0.21
CA SER A 137 -10.01 -16.66 -0.38
C SER A 137 -10.92 -15.85 0.55
N GLN A 138 -12.18 -16.26 0.73
CA GLN A 138 -13.12 -15.56 1.62
C GLN A 138 -12.69 -15.66 3.08
N THR A 139 -12.23 -16.84 3.50
CA THR A 139 -11.72 -17.03 4.86
C THR A 139 -10.47 -16.19 5.10
N TYR A 140 -9.55 -16.15 4.13
CA TYR A 140 -8.36 -15.30 4.18
C TYR A 140 -8.73 -13.81 4.30
N MET A 141 -9.58 -13.29 3.41
CA MET A 141 -9.95 -11.88 3.38
C MET A 141 -10.65 -11.44 4.67
N ARG A 142 -11.59 -12.26 5.19
CA ARG A 142 -12.25 -11.97 6.47
C ARG A 142 -11.24 -11.90 7.61
N ALA A 143 -10.33 -12.86 7.71
CA ALA A 143 -9.33 -12.90 8.77
C ALA A 143 -8.35 -11.72 8.66
N LEU A 144 -7.91 -11.38 7.44
CA LEU A 144 -7.05 -10.23 7.19
C LEU A 144 -7.74 -8.92 7.57
N ARG A 145 -8.97 -8.67 7.10
CA ARG A 145 -9.70 -7.45 7.44
C ARG A 145 -10.04 -7.34 8.92
N ALA A 146 -10.40 -8.45 9.57
CA ALA A 146 -10.64 -8.45 11.01
C ALA A 146 -9.41 -8.00 11.82
N GLY A 147 -8.20 -8.31 11.36
CA GLY A 147 -6.95 -7.91 12.04
C GLY A 147 -6.37 -6.58 11.57
N ALA A 148 -6.56 -6.20 10.30
CA ALA A 148 -5.98 -4.98 9.72
C ALA A 148 -6.90 -3.76 9.89
N GLY A 149 -8.22 -3.98 10.00
CA GLY A 149 -9.22 -2.93 9.91
C GLY A 149 -9.66 -2.64 8.47
N ASN A 150 -10.78 -1.95 8.35
CA ASN A 150 -11.40 -1.64 7.05
C ASN A 150 -10.64 -0.54 6.30
N ASP A 151 -10.04 0.40 7.03
CA ASP A 151 -9.36 1.56 6.43
C ASP A 151 -7.89 1.30 6.10
N TYR A 152 -7.32 0.19 6.59
CA TYR A 152 -5.94 -0.16 6.28
C TYR A 152 -5.77 -0.38 4.77
N PRO A 153 -4.78 0.25 4.11
CA PRO A 153 -4.60 0.13 2.66
C PRO A 153 -4.21 -1.30 2.27
N ILE A 154 -5.08 -1.95 1.50
CA ILE A 154 -4.83 -3.28 0.93
C ILE A 154 -4.86 -3.19 -0.58
N GLY A 155 -3.77 -3.60 -1.21
CA GLY A 155 -3.67 -3.79 -2.65
C GLY A 155 -3.90 -5.24 -3.04
N PHE A 156 -4.28 -5.45 -4.28
CA PHE A 156 -4.39 -6.76 -4.91
C PHE A 156 -3.56 -6.76 -6.18
N THR A 157 -2.70 -7.76 -6.35
CA THR A 157 -1.98 -8.04 -7.59
C THR A 157 -2.33 -9.45 -8.04
N GLY A 158 -2.83 -9.54 -9.27
CA GLY A 158 -3.27 -10.79 -9.89
C GLY A 158 -3.12 -10.69 -11.40
N PHE A 159 -3.90 -11.48 -12.14
CA PHE A 159 -3.71 -11.60 -13.58
C PHE A 159 -4.01 -10.31 -14.37
N PRO A 160 -3.19 -9.98 -15.39
CA PRO A 160 -3.43 -8.84 -16.26
C PRO A 160 -4.60 -9.05 -17.25
N TYR A 161 -4.88 -10.31 -17.62
CA TYR A 161 -5.95 -10.67 -18.53
C TYR A 161 -6.98 -11.56 -17.83
N VAL A 162 -7.98 -10.92 -17.21
CA VAL A 162 -8.98 -11.60 -16.37
C VAL A 162 -9.80 -12.65 -17.13
N GLN A 163 -9.99 -12.46 -18.43
CA GLN A 163 -10.73 -13.37 -19.31
C GLN A 163 -10.11 -14.78 -19.42
N PHE A 164 -8.81 -14.92 -19.19
CA PHE A 164 -8.14 -16.23 -19.19
C PHE A 164 -8.25 -16.95 -17.84
N HIS A 165 -8.79 -16.28 -16.82
CA HIS A 165 -8.90 -16.80 -15.45
C HIS A 165 -10.34 -16.67 -14.90
N PRO A 166 -11.37 -17.15 -15.62
CA PRO A 166 -12.77 -16.92 -15.25
C PRO A 166 -13.17 -17.58 -13.92
N ARG A 167 -12.40 -18.58 -13.46
CA ARG A 167 -12.62 -19.28 -12.19
C ARG A 167 -11.93 -18.60 -11.00
N PHE A 168 -11.14 -17.57 -11.25
CA PHE A 168 -10.40 -16.88 -10.20
C PHE A 168 -11.36 -16.03 -9.35
N PRO A 169 -11.21 -16.03 -8.00
CA PRO A 169 -12.17 -15.41 -7.09
C PRO A 169 -12.02 -13.88 -7.01
N TYR A 170 -12.09 -13.18 -8.14
CA TYR A 170 -11.97 -11.71 -8.22
C TYR A 170 -12.97 -11.00 -7.31
N SER A 171 -14.22 -11.46 -7.26
CA SER A 171 -15.25 -10.86 -6.42
C SER A 171 -14.96 -10.95 -4.92
N VAL A 172 -14.08 -11.87 -4.50
CA VAL A 172 -13.66 -11.98 -3.10
C VAL A 172 -12.56 -10.97 -2.79
N PHE A 173 -11.60 -10.80 -3.71
CA PHE A 173 -10.46 -9.91 -3.50
C PHE A 173 -10.78 -8.44 -3.79
N LEU A 174 -11.69 -8.15 -4.72
CA LEU A 174 -12.03 -6.78 -5.17
C LEU A 174 -13.46 -6.38 -4.79
N GLY A 175 -14.24 -7.26 -4.16
CA GLY A 175 -15.58 -6.94 -3.66
C GLY A 175 -15.56 -6.15 -2.35
N SER A 176 -16.74 -5.97 -1.74
CA SER A 176 -16.86 -5.31 -0.44
C SER A 176 -16.01 -5.99 0.64
N GLY A 177 -15.23 -5.20 1.38
CA GLY A 177 -14.22 -5.71 2.33
C GLY A 177 -12.95 -6.26 1.67
N GLY A 178 -12.84 -6.18 0.34
CA GLY A 178 -11.67 -6.56 -0.45
C GLY A 178 -10.50 -5.58 -0.34
N ALA A 179 -9.54 -5.73 -1.24
CA ALA A 179 -8.52 -4.72 -1.53
C ALA A 179 -9.15 -3.43 -2.08
N THR A 180 -8.55 -2.29 -1.76
CA THR A 180 -8.95 -0.96 -2.22
C THR A 180 -8.13 -0.47 -3.41
N PHE A 181 -7.11 -1.23 -3.82
CA PHE A 181 -6.28 -0.93 -4.97
C PHE A 181 -6.01 -2.20 -5.80
N ASN A 182 -6.01 -2.07 -7.13
CA ASN A 182 -5.70 -3.16 -8.05
C ASN A 182 -4.46 -2.81 -8.86
N ALA A 183 -3.44 -3.68 -8.78
CA ALA A 183 -2.15 -3.54 -9.45
C ALA A 183 -1.82 -4.85 -10.16
N PRO A 184 -2.46 -5.18 -11.29
CA PRO A 184 -2.25 -6.46 -11.98
C PRO A 184 -0.79 -6.68 -12.39
N GLN A 185 -0.40 -7.95 -12.46
CA GLN A 185 0.96 -8.38 -12.82
C GLN A 185 1.16 -8.28 -14.33
N VAL A 186 1.58 -7.11 -14.78
CA VAL A 186 1.72 -6.84 -16.21
C VAL A 186 3.18 -6.97 -16.66
N TYR A 187 3.51 -8.11 -17.25
CA TYR A 187 4.85 -8.39 -17.76
C TYR A 187 4.94 -8.10 -19.27
N TRP A 188 4.98 -6.83 -19.67
CA TRP A 188 4.95 -6.41 -21.09
C TRP A 188 5.94 -7.15 -21.99
N LYS A 189 7.18 -7.36 -21.51
CA LYS A 189 8.18 -8.13 -22.26
C LYS A 189 7.75 -9.57 -22.53
N ALA A 190 7.12 -10.23 -21.56
CA ALA A 190 6.64 -11.60 -21.71
C ALA A 190 5.34 -11.67 -22.52
N ILE A 191 4.48 -10.66 -22.37
CA ILE A 191 3.22 -10.50 -23.09
C ILE A 191 3.47 -10.18 -24.58
N GLY A 192 4.56 -9.46 -24.89
CA GLY A 192 4.94 -9.10 -26.26
C GLY A 192 4.18 -7.91 -26.84
N THR A 193 3.33 -7.25 -26.06
CA THR A 193 2.60 -6.03 -26.44
C THR A 193 2.43 -5.12 -25.22
N SER A 194 2.08 -3.84 -25.43
CA SER A 194 1.65 -2.89 -24.41
C SER A 194 0.40 -2.15 -24.91
N PRO A 195 -0.43 -1.55 -24.03
CA PRO A 195 -1.53 -0.71 -24.42
C PRO A 195 -0.94 0.50 -25.15
N GLU A 196 -1.59 0.90 -26.22
CA GLU A 196 -1.26 2.12 -26.96
C GLU A 196 -1.53 3.37 -26.12
#